data_AF-A0A7S2U4B1-F1
#
_entry.id   AF-A0A7S2U4B1-F1
#
_cell.length_a   1.000
_cell.length_b   1.000
_cell.length_c   1.000
_cell.angle_alpha   90.00
_cell.angle_beta   90.00
_cell.angle_gamma   90.00
#
_symmetry.space_group_name_H-M   'P 1'
#
loop_
_entity.id
_entity.type
_entity.pdbx_description
1 polymer ?
#
loop_
_entity_poly.entity_id
_entity_poly.type
_entity_poly.pdbx_seq_one_letter_code
_entity_poly.pdbx_strand_id
1 'polypeptide(L)'
;RNTAIAAGVKVRSGTLHRKATWRIVRDEEIIYVADEADSMRHFKDAVETIGKGEECGVMLSGFEDYRPGDILQSYEVVSEPTVFDDSVARRQLQDSNFSSDAE
;
A
#
# COMPACT_ATOMS: atom_id res chain seq x y z
N ARG A 1 31.56 11.64 6.52
CA ARG A 1 31.52 10.20 6.14
C ARG A 1 30.09 9.94 5.72
N ASN A 2 29.82 9.56 4.48
CA ASN A 2 28.46 9.26 4.03
C ASN A 2 28.17 7.79 4.39
N THR A 3 27.74 7.55 5.64
CA THR A 3 27.39 6.21 6.13
C THR A 3 25.92 5.97 5.81
N ALA A 4 25.66 5.49 4.61
CA ALA A 4 24.30 5.20 4.19
C ALA A 4 23.93 3.78 4.65
N ILE A 5 22.89 3.65 5.46
CA ILE A 5 22.41 2.37 6.00
C ILE A 5 21.36 1.80 5.04
N ALA A 6 21.52 0.53 4.68
CA ALA A 6 20.59 -0.18 3.81
C ALA A 6 20.12 -1.48 4.47
N ALA A 7 18.85 -1.82 4.29
CA ALA A 7 18.28 -3.09 4.70
C ALA A 7 18.43 -4.13 3.59
N GLY A 8 19.00 -5.30 3.93
CA GLY A 8 18.93 -6.47 3.08
C GLY A 8 17.57 -7.15 3.26
N VAL A 9 16.76 -7.17 2.21
CA VAL A 9 15.40 -7.75 2.24
C VAL A 9 15.22 -8.79 1.16
N LYS A 10 14.37 -9.79 1.45
CA LYS A 10 13.95 -10.82 0.50
C LYS A 10 12.47 -10.68 0.20
N VAL A 11 12.11 -10.68 -1.08
CA VAL A 11 10.73 -10.49 -1.50
C VAL A 11 9.94 -11.78 -1.31
N ARG A 12 9.02 -11.75 -0.34
CA ARG A 12 8.14 -12.89 -0.02
C ARG A 12 7.02 -13.07 -1.05
N SER A 13 6.42 -11.97 -1.48
CA SER A 13 5.25 -11.97 -2.36
C SER A 13 5.14 -10.67 -3.13
N GLY A 14 4.58 -10.77 -4.34
CA GLY A 14 4.36 -9.61 -5.21
C GLY A 14 5.63 -9.11 -5.87
N THR A 15 5.61 -7.83 -6.19
CA THR A 15 6.66 -7.10 -6.90
C THR A 15 6.89 -5.79 -6.16
N LEU A 16 8.15 -5.47 -5.88
CA LEU A 16 8.51 -4.22 -5.20
C LEU A 16 8.89 -3.18 -6.24
N HIS A 17 8.41 -1.95 -6.06
CA HIS A 17 8.73 -0.81 -6.93
C HIS A 17 9.45 0.28 -6.13
N ARG A 18 10.58 0.77 -6.65
CA ARG A 18 11.39 1.81 -5.99
C ARG A 18 10.58 3.06 -5.66
N LYS A 19 9.74 3.49 -6.61
CA LYS A 19 8.94 4.73 -6.57
C LYS A 19 7.58 4.59 -5.87
N ALA A 20 7.22 3.39 -5.42
CA ALA A 20 5.99 3.22 -4.66
C ALA A 20 6.21 3.65 -3.21
N THR A 21 5.12 3.89 -2.47
CA THR A 21 5.21 4.24 -1.05
C THR A 21 5.66 3.03 -0.25
N TRP A 22 6.62 3.24 0.65
CA TRP A 22 7.19 2.22 1.52
C TRP A 22 6.77 2.44 2.96
N ARG A 23 6.49 1.35 3.67
CA ARG A 23 6.34 1.38 5.13
C ARG A 23 7.11 0.24 5.78
N ILE A 24 7.58 0.50 6.99
CA ILE A 24 8.21 -0.50 7.86
C ILE A 24 7.21 -0.88 8.95
N VAL A 25 6.94 -2.17 9.03
CA VAL A 25 6.09 -2.76 10.06
C VAL A 25 6.97 -3.63 10.97
N ARG A 26 6.91 -3.37 12.28
CA ARG A 26 7.58 -4.15 13.32
C ARG A 26 6.57 -4.44 14.41
N ASP A 27 6.45 -5.71 14.81
CA ASP A 27 5.49 -6.15 15.82
C ASP A 27 4.06 -5.64 15.53
N GLU A 28 3.66 -5.68 14.25
CA GLU A 28 2.34 -5.24 13.74
C GLU A 28 2.09 -3.72 13.77
N GLU A 29 3.03 -2.91 14.24
CA GLU A 29 2.95 -1.45 14.23
C GLU A 29 3.75 -0.82 13.08
N ILE A 30 3.25 0.29 12.55
CA ILE A 30 3.94 1.08 11.52
C ILE A 30 4.94 1.99 12.21
N ILE A 31 6.23 1.72 11.98
CA ILE A 31 7.34 2.46 12.62
C ILE A 31 7.79 3.63 11.75
N TYR A 32 7.67 3.47 10.42
CA TYR A 32 8.13 4.47 9.45
C TYR A 32 7.36 4.35 8.13
N VAL A 33 7.16 5.48 7.47
CA VAL A 33 6.57 5.60 6.13
C VAL A 33 7.44 6.53 5.30
N ALA A 34 7.71 6.15 4.06
CA ALA A 34 8.45 6.93 3.08
C ALA A 34 7.71 6.91 1.74
N ASP A 35 7.71 8.03 1.02
CA ASP A 35 7.03 8.12 -0.27
C ASP A 35 7.73 7.29 -1.37
N GLU A 36 9.06 7.16 -1.29
CA GLU A 36 9.88 6.34 -2.19
C GLU A 36 11.14 5.80 -1.49
N ALA A 37 11.79 4.81 -2.11
CA ALA A 37 13.12 4.36 -1.70
C ALA A 37 14.22 5.21 -2.35
N ASP A 38 15.15 5.71 -1.54
CA ASP A 38 16.31 6.50 -1.97
C ASP A 38 17.25 5.64 -2.85
N SER A 39 17.40 4.36 -2.50
CA SER A 39 18.14 3.40 -3.31
C SER A 39 17.54 2.01 -3.23
N MET A 40 17.48 1.33 -4.37
CA MET A 40 17.18 -0.10 -4.45
C MET A 40 18.19 -0.78 -5.35
N ARG A 41 18.92 -1.75 -4.81
CA ARG A 41 20.00 -2.45 -5.53
C ARG A 41 19.87 -3.95 -5.40
N HIS A 42 19.99 -4.64 -6.52
CA HIS A 42 20.20 -6.08 -6.57
C HIS A 42 21.70 -6.31 -6.75
N PHE A 43 22.37 -6.79 -5.70
CA PHE A 43 23.84 -6.84 -5.65
C PHE A 43 24.50 -5.48 -5.93
N LYS A 44 25.04 -5.27 -7.13
CA LYS A 44 25.72 -4.03 -7.54
C LYS A 44 24.84 -3.16 -8.45
N ASP A 45 23.78 -3.74 -9.01
CA ASP A 45 22.97 -3.12 -10.04
C ASP A 45 21.82 -2.34 -9.39
N ALA A 46 21.60 -1.10 -9.87
CA ALA A 46 20.46 -0.31 -9.47
C ALA A 46 19.22 -0.82 -10.22
N VAL A 47 18.17 -1.16 -9.47
CA VAL A 47 16.96 -1.78 -10.00
C VAL A 47 15.75 -0.92 -9.65
N GLU A 48 14.80 -0.82 -10.59
CA GLU A 48 13.55 -0.10 -10.36
C GLU A 48 12.47 -0.99 -9.77
N THR A 49 12.53 -2.28 -10.13
CA THR A 49 11.53 -3.28 -9.80
C THR A 49 12.23 -4.59 -9.45
N ILE A 50 11.78 -5.26 -8.39
CA ILE A 50 12.24 -6.59 -7.98
C ILE A 50 11.05 -7.53 -7.86
N GLY A 51 11.22 -8.76 -8.34
CA GLY A 51 10.19 -9.80 -8.26
C GLY A 51 10.29 -10.67 -7.00
N LYS A 52 9.28 -11.53 -6.84
CA LYS A 52 9.25 -12.55 -5.77
C LYS A 52 10.47 -13.47 -5.84
N GLY A 53 11.05 -13.77 -4.68
CA GLY A 53 12.14 -14.74 -4.54
C GLY A 53 13.53 -14.14 -4.66
N GLU A 54 13.63 -12.90 -5.15
CA GLU A 54 14.88 -12.15 -5.21
C GLU A 54 15.13 -11.35 -3.92
N GLU A 55 16.36 -10.89 -3.79
CA GLU A 55 16.85 -10.12 -2.64
C GLU A 55 17.32 -8.75 -3.12
N CYS A 56 17.02 -7.69 -2.37
CA CYS A 56 17.55 -6.36 -2.65
C CYS A 56 18.06 -5.68 -1.38
N GLY A 57 19.03 -4.79 -1.57
CA GLY A 57 19.32 -3.74 -0.62
C GLY A 57 18.38 -2.57 -0.86
N VAL A 58 17.61 -2.18 0.16
CA VAL A 58 16.72 -1.02 0.13
C VAL A 58 17.24 0.03 1.12
N MET A 59 17.29 1.27 0.68
CA MET A 59 17.64 2.43 1.49
C MET A 59 16.48 3.41 1.47
N LEU A 60 15.99 3.76 2.65
CA LEU A 60 14.95 4.77 2.81
C LEU A 60 15.59 6.06 3.32
N SER A 61 15.19 7.19 2.73
CA SER A 61 15.66 8.50 3.21
C SER A 61 15.14 8.73 4.63
N GLY A 62 16.01 9.14 5.54
CA GLY A 62 15.66 9.48 6.92
C GLY A 62 15.45 8.31 7.88
N PHE A 63 15.69 7.05 7.45
CA PHE A 63 15.54 5.89 8.32
C PHE A 63 16.82 5.04 8.38
N GLU A 64 17.29 4.80 9.61
CA GLU A 64 18.57 4.12 9.88
C GLU A 64 18.43 2.93 10.85
N ASP A 65 17.34 2.83 11.62
CA ASP A 65 17.13 1.81 12.68
C ASP A 65 16.42 0.55 12.16
N TYR A 66 17.00 -0.10 11.16
CA TYR A 66 16.54 -1.39 10.67
C TYR A 66 16.88 -2.50 11.66
N ARG A 67 15.90 -3.35 11.98
CA ARG A 67 16.07 -4.48 12.91
C ARG A 67 15.65 -5.80 12.28
N PRO A 68 16.25 -6.93 12.70
CA PRO A 68 15.75 -8.24 12.32
C PRO A 68 14.30 -8.40 12.77
N GLY A 69 13.43 -8.85 11.86
CA GLY A 69 12.00 -8.97 12.09
C GLY A 69 11.16 -7.88 11.42
N ASP A 70 11.79 -6.79 10.97
CA ASP A 70 11.10 -5.73 10.23
C ASP A 70 10.52 -6.27 8.90
N ILE A 71 9.29 -5.86 8.62
CA ILE A 71 8.59 -6.16 7.37
C ILE A 71 8.49 -4.87 6.56
N LEU A 72 9.20 -4.82 5.43
CA LEU A 72 9.05 -3.75 4.45
C LEU A 72 7.88 -4.08 3.52
N GLN A 73 6.95 -3.13 3.38
CA GLN A 73 5.84 -3.20 2.44
C GLN A 73 5.86 -2.02 1.49
N SER A 74 5.70 -2.32 0.20
CA SER A 74 5.48 -1.35 -0.86
C SER A 74 4.00 -1.38 -1.24
N TYR A 75 3.36 -0.22 -1.31
CA TYR A 75 1.95 -0.09 -1.67
C TYR A 75 1.70 1.17 -2.50
N GLU A 76 0.59 1.15 -3.23
CA GLU A 76 0.07 2.28 -3.99
C GLU A 76 -1.25 2.73 -3.38
N VAL A 77 -1.44 4.04 -3.24
CA VAL A 77 -2.69 4.62 -2.73
C VAL A 77 -3.60 4.89 -3.91
N VAL A 78 -4.60 4.05 -4.10
CA VAL A 78 -5.64 4.24 -5.11
C VAL A 78 -6.87 4.86 -4.45
N SER A 79 -7.24 6.08 -4.85
CA SER A 79 -8.48 6.72 -4.40
C SER A 79 -9.59 6.42 -5.41
N GLU A 80 -10.56 5.59 -5.05
CA GLU A 80 -11.77 5.43 -5.85
C GLU A 80 -12.82 6.45 -5.44
N PRO A 81 -13.24 7.36 -6.34
CA PRO A 81 -14.37 8.24 -6.07
C PRO A 81 -15.65 7.38 -6.12
N THR A 82 -16.17 7.01 -4.96
CA THR A 82 -17.48 6.36 -4.87
C THR A 82 -18.55 7.36 -5.29
N VAL A 83 -19.10 7.22 -6.49
CA VAL A 83 -20.34 7.89 -6.87
C VAL A 83 -21.48 7.25 -6.08
N PHE A 84 -22.04 7.99 -5.11
CA PHE A 84 -23.30 7.63 -4.49
C PHE A 84 -24.41 7.91 -5.51
N ASP A 85 -24.92 6.85 -6.14
CA ASP A 85 -26.03 6.96 -7.08
C ASP A 85 -27.33 7.26 -6.31
N ASP A 86 -27.80 8.51 -6.43
CA ASP A 86 -28.95 9.07 -5.71
C ASP A 86 -30.31 8.57 -6.24
N SER A 87 -30.34 7.64 -7.21
CA SER A 87 -31.57 7.23 -7.91
C SER A 87 -32.46 6.26 -7.11
N VAL A 88 -31.96 5.66 -6.02
CA VAL A 88 -32.71 4.71 -5.18
C VAL A 88 -33.68 5.36 -4.18
N ALA A 89 -33.56 6.67 -3.93
CA ALA A 89 -34.35 7.36 -2.90
C ALA A 89 -35.82 7.65 -3.27
N ARG A 90 -36.26 7.42 -4.52
CA ARG A 90 -37.61 7.81 -5.00
C ARG A 90 -38.62 6.67 -5.14
N ARG A 91 -38.33 5.45 -4.68
CA ARG A 91 -39.18 4.27 -4.96
C ARG A 91 -40.14 3.83 -3.84
N GLN A 92 -40.51 4.70 -2.89
CA GLN A 92 -41.39 4.35 -1.76
C GLN A 92 -42.74 5.11 -1.68
N LEU A 93 -43.13 5.89 -2.69
CA LEU A 93 -44.41 6.64 -2.66
C LEU A 93 -45.46 6.14 -3.67
N GLN A 94 -45.34 4.92 -4.20
CA GLN A 94 -46.30 4.38 -5.18
C GLN A 94 -47.04 3.10 -4.75
N ASP A 95 -46.77 2.59 -3.54
CA ASP A 95 -47.50 1.44 -3.00
C ASP A 95 -48.74 1.84 -2.16
N SER A 96 -49.07 3.13 -2.07
CA SER A 96 -50.24 3.60 -1.30
C SER A 96 -51.57 3.54 -2.06
N ASN A 97 -51.62 2.95 -3.26
CA ASN A 97 -52.86 2.74 -4.01
C ASN A 97 -53.16 1.26 -4.20
N PHE A 98 -53.45 0.54 -3.11
CA PHE A 98 -54.19 -0.72 -3.20
C PHE A 98 -55.08 -0.95 -1.97
N SER A 99 -56.36 -0.57 -2.12
CA SER A 99 -57.60 -1.18 -1.58
C SER A 99 -58.69 -0.09 -1.71
N SER A 100 -59.44 0.04 -2.81
CA SER A 100 -60.61 -0.75 -3.21
C SER A 100 -61.52 -1.19 -2.05
N ASP A 101 -62.69 -0.55 -2.01
CA ASP A 101 -64.04 -1.07 -1.72
C ASP A 101 -64.29 -1.92 -0.46
N ALA A 102 -65.04 -1.34 0.48
CA ALA A 102 -66.01 -2.06 1.31
C ALA A 102 -67.15 -1.12 1.77
N GLU A 103 -68.35 -1.45 1.28
CA GLU A 103 -69.73 -1.06 1.65
C GLU A 103 -70.26 0.34 1.30
#